data_AF-A0A2J8M713-F1
#
_entry.id   AF-A0A2J8M713-F1
#
_cell.length_a   1.000
_cell.length_b   1.000
_cell.length_c   1.000
_cell.angle_alpha   90.00
_cell.angle_beta   90.00
_cell.angle_gamma   90.00
#
_symmetry.space_group_name_H-M   'P 1'
#
loop_
_entity.id
_entity.type
_entity.pdbx_description
1 polymer ?
#
loop_
_entity_poly.entity_id
_entity_poly.type
_entity_poly.pdbx_seq_one_letter_code
_entity_poly.pdbx_strand_id
1 'polypeptide(L)'
;GMNAGFEDCLVFDELMDKFSNDLSLCLPVFSRLRIPDDHAISDLSMYNYIEMRAHVNSSWFIFQKNMERFLHAIMPSTFIPLYTMVTFSRIRYHEAVQRWHWQKKVINKGLFFLGSLIAISSTYLLIHYMSPRPFLRLRRPWNWIAHFWNTTCFPAKAMDSLEQISNLISRLLSH
;
A
#
# COMPACT_ATOMS: atom_id res chain seq x y z
N GLY A 1 4.47 -1.74 -36.33
CA GLY A 1 4.46 -2.25 -37.72
C GLY A 1 5.40 -1.44 -38.57
N MET A 2 4.87 -0.53 -39.40
CA MET A 2 5.66 0.28 -40.35
C MET A 2 6.90 0.96 -39.72
N ASN A 3 6.72 1.70 -38.61
CA ASN A 3 7.84 2.40 -37.96
C ASN A 3 8.94 1.45 -37.46
N ALA A 4 8.56 0.27 -36.96
CA ALA A 4 9.53 -0.74 -36.52
C ALA A 4 10.31 -1.27 -37.73
N GLY A 5 9.64 -1.57 -38.84
CA GLY A 5 10.30 -1.99 -40.09
C GLY A 5 11.23 -0.92 -40.68
N PHE A 6 10.89 0.36 -40.60
CA PHE A 6 11.79 1.44 -41.00
C PHE A 6 13.00 1.57 -40.07
N GLU A 7 12.80 1.38 -38.77
CA GLU A 7 13.89 1.32 -37.81
C GLU A 7 14.80 0.11 -38.05
N ASP A 8 14.26 -1.03 -38.49
CA ASP A 8 15.05 -2.21 -38.87
C ASP A 8 16.00 -1.89 -40.02
N CYS A 9 15.52 -1.22 -41.07
CA CYS A 9 16.35 -0.78 -42.18
C CYS A 9 17.48 0.14 -41.72
N LEU A 10 17.18 1.09 -40.84
CA LEU A 10 18.16 2.04 -40.32
C LEU A 10 19.21 1.35 -39.43
N VAL A 11 18.79 0.46 -38.54
CA VAL A 11 19.71 -0.32 -37.68
C VAL A 11 20.59 -1.23 -38.54
N PHE A 12 20.03 -1.85 -39.57
CA PHE A 12 20.81 -2.69 -40.48
C PHE A 12 21.86 -1.87 -41.25
N ASP A 13 21.50 -0.69 -41.75
CA ASP A 13 22.40 0.26 -42.41
C ASP A 13 23.55 0.69 -41.47
N GLU A 14 23.24 1.05 -40.22
CA GLU A 14 24.25 1.38 -39.19
C GLU A 14 25.23 0.21 -38.92
N LEU A 15 24.77 -1.04 -39.03
CA LEU A 15 25.63 -2.22 -38.89
C LEU A 15 26.47 -2.46 -40.14
N MET A 16 25.92 -2.23 -41.34
CA MET A 16 26.66 -2.32 -42.60
C MET A 16 27.84 -1.34 -42.62
N ASP A 17 27.61 -0.10 -42.18
CA ASP A 17 28.68 0.89 -42.01
C ASP A 17 29.72 0.42 -40.99
N LYS A 18 29.29 -0.10 -39.84
CA LYS A 18 30.18 -0.53 -38.76
C LYS A 18 31.06 -1.72 -39.11
N PHE A 19 30.55 -2.66 -39.93
CA PHE A 19 31.24 -3.88 -40.30
C PHE A 19 31.73 -3.89 -41.76
N SER A 20 31.84 -2.71 -42.39
CA SER A 20 32.38 -2.56 -43.76
C SER A 20 31.67 -3.46 -44.78
N ASN A 21 30.34 -3.54 -44.69
CA ASN A 21 29.47 -4.37 -45.53
C ASN A 21 29.69 -5.89 -45.43
N ASP A 22 30.32 -6.39 -44.37
CA ASP A 22 30.44 -7.83 -44.12
C ASP A 22 29.12 -8.42 -43.61
N LEU A 23 28.32 -8.96 -44.53
CA LEU A 23 27.04 -9.61 -44.23
C LEU A 23 27.16 -10.78 -43.25
N SER A 24 28.29 -11.48 -43.21
CA SER A 24 28.51 -12.62 -42.32
C SER A 24 28.55 -12.20 -40.85
N LEU A 25 28.98 -10.96 -40.59
CA LEU A 25 28.99 -10.34 -39.26
C LEU A 25 27.71 -9.52 -39.00
N CYS A 26 27.21 -8.81 -40.00
CA CYS A 26 26.01 -7.98 -39.87
C CYS A 26 24.77 -8.80 -39.50
N LEU A 27 24.51 -9.92 -40.18
CA LEU A 27 23.26 -10.68 -39.98
C LEU A 27 23.13 -11.27 -38.56
N PRO A 28 24.16 -11.93 -37.98
CA PRO A 28 24.09 -12.40 -36.60
C PRO A 28 23.97 -11.25 -35.59
N VAL A 29 24.69 -10.14 -35.79
CA VAL A 29 24.65 -8.99 -34.87
C VAL A 29 23.30 -8.29 -34.94
N PHE A 30 22.75 -8.08 -36.14
CA PHE A 30 21.42 -7.53 -36.36
C PHE A 30 20.37 -8.37 -35.65
N SER A 31 20.38 -9.70 -35.88
CA SER A 31 19.44 -10.62 -35.22
C SER A 31 19.53 -10.52 -33.70
N ARG A 32 20.74 -10.56 -33.13
CA ARG A 32 20.94 -10.45 -31.68
C ARG A 32 20.48 -9.11 -31.11
N LEU A 33 20.70 -8.02 -31.84
CA LEU A 33 20.34 -6.68 -31.39
C LEU A 33 18.84 -6.44 -31.51
N ARG A 34 18.23 -6.84 -32.62
CA ARG A 34 16.88 -6.41 -33.00
C ARG A 34 15.74 -7.34 -32.59
N ILE A 35 15.98 -8.66 -32.52
CA ILE A 35 14.96 -9.64 -32.07
C ILE A 35 14.29 -9.25 -30.73
N PRO A 36 15.04 -8.83 -29.67
CA PRO A 36 14.41 -8.43 -28.41
C PRO A 36 13.45 -7.24 -28.56
N ASP A 37 13.78 -6.30 -29.44
CA ASP A 37 12.97 -5.11 -29.70
C ASP A 37 11.72 -5.45 -30.52
N ASP A 38 11.87 -6.29 -31.54
CA ASP A 38 10.76 -6.73 -32.39
C ASP A 38 9.75 -7.58 -31.62
N HIS A 39 10.24 -8.46 -30.74
CA HIS A 39 9.37 -9.19 -29.82
C HIS A 39 8.66 -8.24 -28.86
N ALA A 40 9.37 -7.27 -28.27
CA ALA A 40 8.78 -6.31 -27.35
C ALA A 40 7.68 -5.46 -28.02
N ILE A 41 7.89 -4.95 -29.24
CA ILE A 41 6.85 -4.18 -29.94
C ILE A 41 5.67 -5.04 -30.40
N SER A 42 5.92 -6.31 -30.75
CA SER A 42 4.88 -7.29 -31.02
C SER A 42 4.00 -7.53 -29.79
N ASP A 43 4.61 -7.80 -28.64
CA ASP A 43 3.91 -7.98 -27.36
C ASP A 43 3.16 -6.72 -26.94
N LEU A 44 3.76 -5.54 -27.11
CA LEU A 44 3.11 -4.25 -26.87
C LEU A 44 1.88 -4.04 -27.75
N SER A 45 1.95 -4.47 -29.01
CA SER A 45 0.81 -4.37 -29.94
C SER A 45 -0.34 -5.30 -29.51
N MET A 46 -0.02 -6.52 -29.07
CA MET A 46 -1.00 -7.46 -28.52
C MET A 46 -1.61 -6.94 -27.22
N TYR A 47 -0.79 -6.39 -26.33
CA TYR A 47 -1.25 -5.75 -25.10
C TYR A 47 -2.20 -4.58 -25.40
N ASN A 48 -1.84 -3.71 -26.34
CA ASN A 48 -2.69 -2.59 -26.75
C ASN A 48 -4.03 -3.06 -27.32
N TYR A 49 -4.04 -4.13 -28.12
CA TYR A 49 -5.29 -4.72 -28.61
C TYR A 49 -6.20 -5.20 -27.46
N ILE A 50 -5.64 -5.91 -26.47
CA ILE A 50 -6.39 -6.39 -25.30
C ILE A 50 -6.89 -5.20 -24.45
N GLU A 51 -6.04 -4.20 -24.22
CA GLU A 51 -6.34 -2.98 -23.47
C GLU A 51 -7.55 -2.24 -24.08
N MET A 52 -7.52 -2.00 -25.39
CA MET A 52 -8.62 -1.32 -26.08
C MET A 52 -9.91 -2.14 -26.12
N ARG A 53 -9.80 -3.48 -26.24
CA ARG A 53 -10.97 -4.38 -26.30
C ARG A 53 -11.68 -4.51 -24.96
N ALA A 54 -10.94 -4.61 -23.85
CA ALA A 54 -11.49 -5.04 -22.56
C ALA A 54 -11.54 -3.94 -21.49
N HIS A 55 -10.68 -2.92 -21.56
CA HIS A 55 -10.40 -2.07 -20.39
C HIS A 55 -10.54 -0.57 -20.64
N VAL A 56 -10.75 -0.12 -21.87
CA VAL A 56 -10.83 1.33 -22.19
C VAL A 56 -11.94 2.05 -21.41
N ASN A 57 -13.04 1.36 -21.08
CA ASN A 57 -14.16 1.90 -20.32
C ASN A 57 -14.08 1.61 -18.81
N SER A 58 -13.00 0.98 -18.32
CA SER A 58 -12.85 0.70 -16.90
C SER A 58 -12.43 1.96 -16.14
N SER A 59 -13.14 2.29 -15.06
CA SER A 59 -12.79 3.43 -14.20
C SER A 59 -11.36 3.33 -13.63
N TRP A 60 -10.91 2.10 -13.31
CA TRP A 60 -9.55 1.86 -12.83
C TRP A 60 -8.50 2.19 -13.89
N PHE A 61 -8.77 1.82 -15.14
CA PHE A 61 -7.89 2.10 -16.26
C PHE A 61 -7.75 3.61 -16.51
N ILE A 62 -8.87 4.33 -16.52
CA ILE A 62 -8.91 5.79 -16.66
C ILE A 62 -8.15 6.46 -15.51
N PHE A 63 -8.39 6.02 -14.28
CA PHE A 63 -7.67 6.50 -13.10
C PHE A 63 -6.16 6.30 -13.24
N GLN A 64 -5.72 5.11 -13.67
CA GLN A 64 -4.31 4.80 -13.82
C GLN A 64 -3.64 5.67 -14.90
N LYS A 65 -4.28 5.88 -16.05
CA LYS A 65 -3.76 6.77 -17.11
C LYS A 65 -3.71 8.23 -16.64
N ASN A 66 -4.69 8.68 -15.85
CA ASN A 66 -4.68 10.00 -15.25
C ASN A 66 -3.53 10.17 -14.24
N MET A 67 -3.26 9.16 -13.40
CA MET A 67 -2.10 9.15 -12.51
C MET A 67 -0.79 9.21 -13.30
N GLU A 68 -0.64 8.45 -14.38
CA GLU A 68 0.55 8.50 -15.23
C GLU A 68 0.74 9.89 -15.84
N ARG A 69 -0.33 10.52 -16.36
CA ARG A 69 -0.28 11.89 -16.89
C ARG A 69 0.09 12.91 -15.82
N PHE A 70 -0.46 12.77 -14.62
CA PHE A 70 -0.16 13.65 -13.50
C PHE A 70 1.31 13.52 -13.05
N LEU A 71 1.80 12.28 -12.92
CA LEU A 71 3.21 12.01 -12.58
C LEU A 71 4.15 12.52 -13.67
N HIS A 72 3.80 12.38 -14.94
CA HIS A 72 4.56 12.96 -16.04
C HIS A 72 4.62 14.49 -15.97
N ALA A 73 3.53 15.16 -15.59
CA ALA A 73 3.52 16.62 -15.43
C ALA A 73 4.46 17.09 -14.31
N ILE A 74 4.62 16.32 -13.23
CA ILE A 74 5.49 16.65 -12.11
C ILE A 74 6.95 16.22 -12.36
N MET A 75 7.15 15.04 -12.93
CA MET A 75 8.46 14.42 -13.15
C MET A 75 8.59 13.94 -14.61
N PRO A 76 8.70 14.87 -15.57
CA PRO A 76 8.62 14.55 -17.00
C PRO A 76 9.76 13.65 -17.50
N SER A 77 10.93 13.69 -16.85
CA SER A 77 12.08 12.85 -17.20
C SER A 77 12.03 11.45 -16.57
N THR A 78 11.36 11.29 -15.44
CA THR A 78 11.32 10.02 -14.68
C THR A 78 10.09 9.18 -15.00
N PHE A 79 8.94 9.82 -15.21
CA PHE A 79 7.69 9.16 -15.57
C PHE A 79 7.31 9.56 -16.97
N ILE A 80 7.59 8.69 -17.95
CA ILE A 80 7.22 8.92 -19.34
C ILE A 80 6.12 7.93 -19.71
N PRO A 81 4.96 8.37 -20.22
CA PRO A 81 3.93 7.46 -20.69
C PRO A 81 4.46 6.52 -21.76
N LEU A 82 4.04 5.26 -21.72
CA LEU A 82 4.50 4.21 -22.65
C LEU A 82 4.30 4.61 -24.12
N TYR A 83 3.15 5.20 -24.43
CA TYR A 83 2.86 5.70 -25.78
C TYR A 83 3.90 6.73 -26.26
N THR A 84 4.31 7.64 -25.38
CA THR A 84 5.32 8.66 -25.70
C THR A 84 6.69 8.03 -25.92
N MET A 85 7.08 7.06 -25.10
CA MET A 85 8.36 6.35 -25.28
C MET A 85 8.41 5.61 -26.62
N VAL A 86 7.35 4.94 -27.01
CA VAL A 86 7.32 4.13 -28.24
C VAL A 86 7.15 4.98 -29.51
N THR A 87 6.39 6.08 -29.43
CA THR A 87 5.99 6.85 -30.63
C THR A 87 6.88 8.05 -30.90
N PHE A 88 7.38 8.71 -29.86
CA PHE A 88 8.08 9.99 -29.97
C PHE A 88 9.54 9.92 -29.52
N SER A 89 10.08 8.72 -29.31
CA SER A 89 11.48 8.53 -28.95
C SER A 89 12.09 7.36 -29.72
N ARG A 90 13.42 7.27 -29.71
CA ARG A 90 14.19 6.12 -30.24
C ARG A 90 14.72 5.23 -29.11
N ILE A 91 14.04 5.19 -27.96
CA ILE A 91 14.35 4.24 -26.90
C ILE A 91 14.05 2.83 -27.42
N ARG A 92 14.98 1.89 -27.22
CA ARG A 92 14.81 0.50 -27.63
C ARG A 92 13.53 -0.08 -27.02
N TYR A 93 12.71 -0.78 -27.81
CA TYR A 93 11.37 -1.20 -27.37
C TYR A 93 11.40 -2.05 -26.10
N HIS A 94 12.36 -2.97 -25.96
CA HIS A 94 12.47 -3.77 -24.75
C HIS A 94 12.83 -2.92 -23.51
N GLU A 95 13.61 -1.84 -23.66
CA GLU A 95 13.89 -0.89 -22.57
C GLU A 95 12.65 -0.07 -22.21
N ALA A 96 11.87 0.36 -23.20
CA ALA A 96 10.61 1.06 -22.97
C ALA A 96 9.63 0.20 -22.15
N VAL A 97 9.56 -1.11 -22.46
CA VAL A 97 8.77 -2.09 -21.69
C VAL A 97 9.30 -2.23 -20.26
N GLN A 98 10.61 -2.36 -20.06
CA GLN A 98 11.21 -2.45 -18.73
C GLN A 98 10.93 -1.21 -17.87
N ARG A 99 11.11 0.00 -18.45
CA ARG A 99 10.80 1.26 -17.78
C ARG A 99 9.32 1.35 -17.43
N TRP A 100 8.45 0.95 -18.34
CA TRP A 100 7.01 0.93 -18.10
C TRP A 100 6.64 0.01 -16.93
N HIS A 101 7.18 -1.21 -16.88
CA HIS A 101 6.96 -2.12 -15.74
C HIS A 101 7.48 -1.55 -14.42
N TRP A 102 8.66 -0.93 -14.44
CA TRP A 102 9.21 -0.27 -13.27
C TRP A 102 8.32 0.89 -12.79
N GLN A 103 7.86 1.75 -13.69
CA GLN A 103 6.93 2.85 -13.37
C GLN A 103 5.64 2.32 -12.75
N LYS A 104 5.02 1.28 -13.33
CA LYS A 104 3.83 0.63 -12.77
C LYS A 104 4.08 0.11 -11.35
N LYS A 105 5.22 -0.53 -11.12
CA LYS A 105 5.61 -1.06 -9.80
C LYS A 105 5.77 0.06 -8.77
N VAL A 106 6.39 1.18 -9.15
CA VAL A 106 6.56 2.34 -8.28
C VAL A 106 5.21 2.98 -7.94
N ILE A 107 4.33 3.16 -8.93
CA ILE A 107 2.97 3.70 -8.72
C ILE A 107 2.19 2.82 -7.73
N ASN A 108 2.18 1.50 -7.94
CA ASN A 108 1.45 0.58 -7.08
C ASN A 108 2.00 0.57 -5.65
N LYS A 109 3.33 0.60 -5.48
CA LYS A 109 3.96 0.72 -4.15
C LYS A 109 3.61 2.05 -3.49
N GLY A 110 3.71 3.16 -4.23
CA GLY A 110 3.35 4.48 -3.73
C GLY A 110 1.91 4.53 -3.25
N LEU A 111 0.97 4.01 -4.05
CA LEU A 111 -0.44 3.93 -3.69
C LEU A 111 -0.68 3.09 -2.42
N PHE A 112 0.03 1.97 -2.26
CA PHE A 112 -0.05 1.15 -1.06
C PHE A 112 0.44 1.89 0.20
N PHE A 113 1.57 2.61 0.12
CA PHE A 113 2.09 3.40 1.25
C PHE A 113 1.19 4.59 1.61
N LEU A 114 0.68 5.31 0.61
CA LEU A 114 -0.27 6.40 0.84
C LEU A 114 -1.58 5.86 1.45
N GLY A 115 -2.10 4.75 0.94
CA GLY A 115 -3.29 4.10 1.45
C GLY A 115 -3.14 3.64 2.90
N SER A 116 -2.00 3.02 3.26
CA SER A 116 -1.75 2.59 4.63
C SER A 116 -1.60 3.76 5.59
N LEU A 117 -0.91 4.83 5.19
CA LEU A 117 -0.75 6.04 6.00
C LEU A 117 -2.09 6.73 6.27
N ILE A 118 -2.94 6.86 5.24
CA ILE A 118 -4.29 7.42 5.36
C ILE A 118 -5.15 6.56 6.29
N ALA A 119 -5.08 5.23 6.19
CA ALA A 119 -5.84 4.33 7.04
C ALA A 119 -5.42 4.43 8.51
N ILE A 120 -4.12 4.47 8.79
CA ILE A 120 -3.58 4.65 10.15
C ILE A 120 -4.01 6.00 10.72
N SER A 121 -3.82 7.08 9.95
CA SER A 121 -4.21 8.45 10.36
C SER A 121 -5.71 8.55 10.64
N SER A 122 -6.54 8.00 9.75
CA SER A 122 -8.00 7.99 9.93
C SER A 122 -8.41 7.20 11.17
N THR A 123 -7.79 6.05 11.42
CA THR A 123 -8.06 5.23 12.62
C THR A 123 -7.65 5.97 13.89
N TYR A 124 -6.48 6.63 13.89
CA TYR A 124 -6.00 7.42 15.01
C TYR A 124 -6.95 8.60 15.33
N LEU A 125 -7.35 9.36 14.30
CA LEU A 125 -8.29 10.47 14.45
C LEU A 125 -9.66 9.98 14.93
N LEU A 126 -10.15 8.85 14.42
CA LEU A 126 -11.41 8.25 14.86
C LEU A 126 -11.36 7.87 16.34
N ILE A 127 -10.28 7.22 16.81
CA ILE A 127 -10.10 6.85 18.22
C ILE A 127 -10.05 8.11 19.11
N HIS A 128 -9.31 9.13 18.68
CA HIS A 128 -9.18 10.37 19.45
C HIS A 128 -10.48 11.19 19.49
N TYR A 129 -11.25 11.22 18.40
CA TYR A 129 -12.52 11.94 18.31
C TYR A 129 -13.68 11.19 18.98
N MET A 130 -13.73 9.86 18.85
CA MET A 130 -14.70 8.99 19.54
C MET A 130 -14.35 8.73 21.01
N SER A 131 -13.33 9.40 21.56
CA SER A 131 -13.04 9.42 22.99
C SER A 131 -13.56 10.71 23.65
N PRO A 132 -14.88 10.90 23.83
CA PRO A 132 -15.39 11.95 24.70
C PRO A 132 -15.20 11.50 26.16
N ARG A 133 -14.00 11.75 26.70
CA ARG A 133 -13.61 11.64 28.11
C ARG A 133 -13.75 10.24 28.76
N PRO A 134 -12.78 9.85 29.63
CA PRO A 134 -12.83 8.58 30.32
C PRO A 134 -14.00 8.57 31.29
N PHE A 135 -14.86 7.55 31.18
CA PHE A 135 -15.39 6.74 32.28
C PHE A 135 -15.36 7.36 33.70
N LEU A 136 -15.95 8.54 33.90
CA LEU A 136 -16.13 9.15 35.22
C LEU A 136 -17.52 8.82 35.79
N ARG A 137 -18.02 7.61 35.52
CA ARG A 137 -19.27 7.10 36.11
C ARG A 137 -19.10 5.88 37.01
N LEU A 138 -17.87 5.38 37.20
CA LEU A 138 -17.65 4.17 38.00
C LEU A 138 -16.54 4.32 39.04
N ARG A 139 -16.42 5.50 39.67
CA ARG A 139 -15.52 5.69 40.82
C ARG A 139 -16.23 6.19 42.07
N ARG A 140 -17.41 5.65 42.40
CA ARG A 140 -18.03 5.84 43.73
C ARG A 140 -18.86 4.63 44.24
N PRO A 141 -18.32 3.40 44.33
CA PRO A 141 -18.94 2.39 45.19
C PRO A 141 -18.78 2.75 46.69
N TRP A 142 -17.78 3.54 47.07
CA TRP A 142 -17.53 3.88 48.49
C TRP A 142 -18.56 4.81 49.13
N ASN A 143 -19.22 5.68 48.37
CA ASN A 143 -20.25 6.55 48.94
C ASN A 143 -21.49 5.77 49.40
N TRP A 144 -21.81 4.66 48.72
CA TRP A 144 -22.93 3.79 49.08
C TRP A 144 -22.61 2.96 50.33
N ILE A 145 -21.35 2.51 50.47
CA ILE A 145 -20.90 1.76 51.64
C ILE A 145 -20.76 2.66 52.87
N ALA A 146 -20.30 3.90 52.72
CA ALA A 146 -20.30 4.89 53.79
C ALA A 146 -21.72 5.22 54.27
N HIS A 147 -22.69 5.27 53.35
CA HIS A 147 -24.10 5.46 53.72
C HIS A 147 -24.64 4.23 54.46
N PHE A 148 -24.35 3.02 53.98
CA PHE A 148 -24.79 1.77 54.61
C PHE A 148 -24.27 1.67 56.06
N TRP A 149 -22.99 1.97 56.29
CA TRP A 149 -22.40 2.00 57.62
C TRP A 149 -23.06 3.02 58.57
N ASN A 150 -23.48 4.18 58.06
CA ASN A 150 -24.19 5.19 58.85
C ASN A 150 -25.67 4.87 59.09
N THR A 151 -26.31 4.01 58.28
CA THR A 151 -27.75 3.71 58.42
C THR A 151 -28.00 2.45 59.26
N THR A 152 -27.05 1.52 59.32
CA THR A 152 -27.11 0.39 60.27
C THR A 152 -26.40 0.78 61.57
N CYS A 153 -27.12 1.46 62.46
CA CYS A 153 -26.79 1.45 63.89
C CYS A 153 -26.79 -0.01 64.36
N PHE A 154 -25.60 -0.63 64.46
CA PHE A 154 -25.45 -1.79 65.31
C PHE A 154 -25.73 -1.35 66.74
N PRO A 155 -26.70 -1.96 67.46
CA PRO A 155 -26.88 -1.64 68.86
C PRO A 155 -25.62 -2.07 69.61
N ALA A 156 -25.00 -1.13 70.33
CA ALA A 156 -23.80 -1.35 71.15
C ALA A 156 -23.91 -2.55 72.12
N LYS A 157 -25.13 -3.06 72.37
CA LYS A 157 -25.41 -4.25 73.18
C LYS A 157 -24.91 -5.58 72.60
N ALA A 158 -24.56 -5.67 71.31
CA ALA A 158 -24.05 -6.92 70.74
C ALA A 158 -22.58 -7.19 71.10
N MET A 159 -21.79 -6.13 71.34
CA MET A 159 -20.35 -6.26 71.62
C MET A 159 -20.08 -6.75 73.05
N ASP A 160 -20.85 -6.29 74.04
CA ASP A 160 -20.74 -6.74 75.44
C ASP A 160 -21.08 -8.24 75.61
N SER A 161 -22.02 -8.77 74.80
CA SER A 161 -22.40 -10.19 74.86
C SER A 161 -21.32 -11.15 74.35
N LEU A 162 -20.49 -10.70 73.40
CA LEU A 162 -19.40 -11.50 72.84
C LEU A 162 -18.17 -11.50 73.77
N GLU A 163 -17.95 -10.42 74.50
CA GLU A 163 -16.89 -10.33 75.52
C GLU A 163 -17.20 -11.22 76.74
N GLN A 164 -18.47 -11.34 77.13
CA GLN A 164 -18.90 -12.28 78.17
C GLN A 164 -18.73 -13.75 77.74
N ILE A 165 -19.04 -14.08 76.48
CA ILE A 165 -18.88 -15.45 75.96
C ILE A 165 -17.40 -15.82 75.83
N SER A 166 -16.54 -14.89 75.38
CA SER A 166 -15.08 -15.10 75.33
C SER A 166 -14.49 -15.35 76.72
N ASN A 167 -14.90 -14.57 77.73
CA ASN A 167 -14.42 -14.72 79.11
C ASN A 167 -14.92 -16.01 79.79
N LEU A 168 -16.11 -16.52 79.42
CA LEU A 168 -16.63 -17.80 79.90
C LEU A 168 -15.86 -18.99 79.31
N ILE A 169 -15.51 -18.92 78.01
CA ILE A 169 -14.74 -19.95 77.31
C ILE A 169 -13.29 -20.01 77.82
N SER A 170 -12.66 -18.85 78.08
CA SER A 170 -11.31 -18.79 78.66
C SER A 170 -11.23 -19.39 80.08
N ARG A 171 -12.31 -19.33 80.87
CA ARG A 171 -12.38 -19.96 82.21
C ARG A 171 -12.63 -21.47 82.19
N LEU A 172 -13.25 -22.00 81.14
CA LEU A 172 -13.51 -23.43 80.98
C LEU A 172 -12.31 -24.20 80.38
N LEU A 173 -11.34 -23.50 79.79
CA LEU A 173 -10.13 -24.07 79.20
C LEU A 173 -8.89 -24.04 80.13
N SER A 174 -9.00 -23.48 81.34
CA SER A 174 -7.89 -23.38 82.31
C SER A 174 -8.06 -24.29 83.54
N HIS A 175 -8.89 -25.33 83.48
CA HIS A 175 -9.04 -26.34 84.53
C HIS A 175 -8.94 -27.75 83.98
#